data_AF-A0A059WWF2-F1
#
_entry.id   AF-A0A059WWF2-F1
#
_cell.length_a   1.000
_cell.length_b   1.000
_cell.length_c   1.000
_cell.angle_alpha   90.00
_cell.angle_beta   90.00
_cell.angle_gamma   90.00
#
_symmetry.space_group_name_H-M   'P 1'
#
loop_
_entity.id
_entity.type
_entity.pdbx_description
1 polymer ?
#
loop_
_entity_poly.entity_id
_entity_poly.type
_entity_poly.pdbx_seq_one_letter_code
_entity_poly.pdbx_strand_id
1 'polypeptide(L)'
;MGNGLRSFSVLLFAAERGRGGRRAEPTLALMGSTEVNRGARPVNTANLQLEGLIMAVAAMNRLLVEKGLVTHEEVATALGEAEAGFDAKHAGLSDANRKGMVFPIRVLAVANRAAAGGEGFDFSTYARMVGDRS
;
A
#
# COMPACT_ATOMS: atom_id res chain seq x y z
N MET A 1 -10.90 12.19 27.45
CA MET A 1 -12.00 12.64 26.55
C MET A 1 -11.45 13.78 25.73
N GLY A 2 -11.33 13.81 24.41
CA GLY A 2 -11.75 12.96 23.31
C GLY A 2 -11.61 13.85 22.08
N ASN A 3 -10.80 13.46 21.10
CA ASN A 3 -10.87 13.94 19.72
C ASN A 3 -10.05 12.98 18.85
N GLY A 4 -10.56 11.74 18.80
CA GLY A 4 -10.28 10.82 17.70
C GLY A 4 -11.14 11.18 16.51
N LEU A 5 -10.79 10.60 15.36
CA LEU A 5 -11.38 10.80 14.02
C LEU A 5 -10.87 12.01 13.23
N ARG A 6 -9.60 11.96 12.80
CA ARG A 6 -9.24 12.33 11.42
C ARG A 6 -8.04 11.49 10.97
N SER A 7 -8.28 10.50 10.12
CA SER A 7 -7.49 10.20 8.91
C SER A 7 -7.68 8.74 8.52
N PHE A 8 -8.73 8.47 7.73
CA PHE A 8 -8.89 7.22 6.97
C PHE A 8 -9.39 7.61 5.59
N SER A 9 -8.48 8.06 4.74
CA SER A 9 -8.62 8.11 3.26
C SER A 9 -7.39 8.80 2.68
N VAL A 10 -6.34 8.04 2.36
CA VAL A 10 -5.44 8.39 1.25
C VAL A 10 -4.96 7.08 0.61
N LEU A 11 -5.77 6.55 -0.31
CA LEU A 11 -5.25 5.67 -1.34
C LEU A 11 -4.47 6.50 -2.35
N LEU A 12 -3.23 6.08 -2.57
CA LEU A 12 -2.55 5.93 -3.86
C LEU A 12 -3.22 6.63 -5.07
N PHE A 13 -2.92 7.92 -5.27
CA PHE A 13 -3.02 8.56 -6.57
C PHE A 13 -1.74 9.34 -6.83
N ALA A 14 -0.75 8.67 -7.40
CA ALA A 14 0.50 9.27 -7.84
C ALA A 14 0.74 8.91 -9.30
N ALA A 15 -0.07 9.48 -10.20
CA ALA A 15 0.23 9.55 -11.62
C ALA A 15 -0.56 10.70 -12.23
N GLU A 16 0.01 11.91 -12.20
CA GLU A 16 -0.11 12.92 -13.27
C GLU A 16 0.70 14.19 -12.92
N ARG A 17 1.83 14.40 -13.60
CA ARG A 17 2.46 15.72 -13.75
C ARG A 17 3.11 15.89 -15.13
N GLY A 18 2.67 16.95 -15.81
CA GLY A 18 3.33 17.63 -16.93
C GLY A 18 2.28 18.41 -17.74
N ARG A 19 2.43 19.67 -18.18
CA ARG A 19 3.48 20.69 -18.18
C ARG A 19 2.79 22.03 -18.54
N GLY A 20 3.36 23.18 -18.13
CA GLY A 20 3.36 24.41 -18.96
C GLY A 20 2.96 25.73 -18.30
N GLY A 21 3.88 26.73 -18.34
CA GLY A 21 3.55 28.16 -18.23
C GLY A 21 4.46 28.98 -17.30
N ARG A 22 5.32 29.86 -17.85
CA ARG A 22 6.25 30.77 -17.13
C ARG A 22 5.72 32.22 -17.08
N ARG A 23 6.37 33.02 -16.19
CA ARG A 23 6.51 34.51 -16.05
C ARG A 23 5.61 35.10 -14.96
N ALA A 24 6.04 36.01 -14.06
CA ALA A 24 7.31 36.66 -13.74
C ALA A 24 7.20 37.25 -12.31
N GLU A 25 8.31 37.30 -11.57
CA GLU A 25 8.56 38.09 -10.33
C GLU A 25 8.96 39.53 -10.72
N PRO A 26 8.78 40.60 -9.90
CA PRO A 26 9.46 40.71 -8.59
C PRO A 26 8.77 41.56 -7.49
N THR A 27 9.14 41.38 -6.21
CA THR A 27 9.42 42.47 -5.24
C THR A 27 10.22 41.96 -4.02
N LEU A 28 11.21 42.77 -3.63
CA LEU A 28 12.38 42.49 -2.80
C LEU A 28 12.12 42.50 -1.28
N ALA A 29 12.64 41.47 -0.60
CA ALA A 29 13.26 41.38 0.74
C ALA A 29 12.62 42.07 1.99
N LEU A 30 12.33 41.26 3.01
CA LEU A 30 12.94 41.40 4.35
C LEU A 30 12.91 40.09 5.15
N MET A 31 13.97 39.87 5.92
CA MET A 31 14.35 38.73 6.74
C MET A 31 13.26 38.13 7.65
N GLY A 32 13.29 36.81 7.80
CA GLY A 32 12.57 36.07 8.82
C GLY A 32 12.73 34.57 8.65
N SER A 33 13.74 34.02 9.35
CA SER A 33 14.12 32.61 9.41
C SER A 33 12.92 31.65 9.47
N THR A 34 12.56 31.07 8.32
CA THR A 34 11.92 29.76 8.26
C THR A 34 12.47 29.05 7.05
N GLU A 35 13.59 28.35 7.23
CA GLU A 35 13.81 27.11 6.47
C GLU A 35 12.65 26.18 6.83
N VAL A 36 11.51 26.39 6.17
CA VAL A 36 10.44 25.42 6.12
C VAL A 36 11.10 24.22 5.46
N ASN A 37 11.36 23.19 6.26
CA ASN A 37 11.71 21.85 5.84
C ASN A 37 10.61 21.33 4.90
N ARG A 38 10.60 21.80 3.65
CA ARG A 38 9.68 21.38 2.56
C ARG A 38 10.14 20.06 1.93
N GLY A 39 11.08 19.35 2.54
CA GLY A 39 11.68 18.14 2.00
C GLY A 39 11.03 16.85 2.49
N ALA A 40 10.66 16.78 3.77
CA ALA A 40 10.08 15.56 4.34
C ALA A 40 8.55 15.69 4.41
N ARG A 41 7.84 15.13 3.43
CA ARG A 41 6.41 14.81 3.64
C ARG A 41 6.33 13.93 4.89
N PRO A 42 5.36 14.15 5.80
CA PRO A 42 5.19 13.28 6.95
C PRO A 42 5.14 11.83 6.47
N VAL A 43 6.11 11.04 6.92
CA VAL A 43 6.11 9.60 6.66
C VAL A 43 4.86 9.06 7.31
N ASN A 44 3.97 8.46 6.52
CA ASN A 44 2.80 7.80 7.06
C ASN A 44 3.28 6.49 7.71
N THR A 45 3.55 6.56 9.01
CA THR A 45 4.07 5.43 9.79
C THR A 45 3.14 4.24 9.77
N ALA A 46 1.82 4.45 9.68
CA ALA A 46 0.85 3.36 9.53
C ALA A 46 1.04 2.63 8.20
N ASN A 47 1.34 3.35 7.10
CA ASN A 47 1.62 2.72 5.81
C ASN A 47 2.93 1.91 5.85
N LEU A 48 3.98 2.42 6.49
CA LEU A 48 5.24 1.68 6.64
C LEU A 48 5.09 0.44 7.53
N GLN A 49 4.32 0.56 8.62
CA GLN A 49 4.01 -0.58 9.50
C GLN A 49 3.23 -1.66 8.74
N LEU A 50 2.26 -1.26 7.92
CA LEU A 50 1.49 -2.19 7.10
C LEU A 50 2.38 -2.85 6.03
N GLU A 51 3.25 -2.09 5.37
CA GLU A 51 4.26 -2.63 4.43
C GLU A 51 5.15 -3.68 5.11
N GLY A 52 5.72 -3.36 6.27
CA GLY A 52 6.55 -4.29 7.03
C GLY A 52 5.78 -5.56 7.44
N LEU A 53 4.54 -5.42 7.88
CA LEU A 53 3.68 -6.55 8.24
C LEU A 53 3.37 -7.44 7.03
N ILE A 54 3.02 -6.85 5.88
CA ILE A 54 2.75 -7.60 4.65
C ILE A 54 3.97 -8.39 4.23
N MET A 55 5.15 -7.78 4.25
CA MET A 55 6.39 -8.46 3.88
C MET A 55 6.76 -9.59 4.87
N ALA A 56 6.53 -9.38 6.16
CA ALA A 56 6.73 -10.43 7.16
C ALA A 56 5.80 -11.62 6.92
N VAL A 57 4.52 -11.37 6.63
CA VAL A 57 3.54 -12.44 6.33
C VAL A 57 3.90 -13.16 5.03
N ALA A 58 4.33 -12.45 3.98
CA ALA A 58 4.80 -13.09 2.75
C ALA A 58 5.99 -14.03 3.01
N ALA A 59 6.96 -13.61 3.84
CA ALA A 59 8.09 -14.44 4.22
C ALA A 59 7.67 -15.67 5.04
N MET A 60 6.72 -15.51 5.97
CA MET A 60 6.16 -16.63 6.74
C MET A 60 5.45 -17.64 5.83
N ASN A 61 4.60 -17.18 4.91
CA ASN A 61 3.90 -18.07 3.99
C ASN A 61 4.89 -18.87 3.14
N ARG A 62 5.91 -18.21 2.60
CA ARG A 62 6.99 -18.88 1.86
C ARG A 62 7.71 -19.93 2.71
N LEU A 63 8.08 -19.59 3.95
CA LEU A 63 8.71 -20.53 4.87
C LEU A 63 7.84 -21.76 5.12
N LEU A 64 6.54 -21.57 5.35
CA LEU A 64 5.60 -22.68 5.59
C LEU A 64 5.48 -23.59 4.36
N VAL A 65 5.46 -23.02 3.16
CA VAL A 65 5.45 -23.78 1.90
C VAL A 65 6.76 -24.54 1.69
N GLU A 66 7.91 -23.90 1.88
CA GLU A 66 9.22 -24.54 1.77
C GLU A 66 9.40 -25.69 2.77
N LYS A 67 8.73 -25.62 3.92
CA LYS A 67 8.68 -26.69 4.92
C LYS A 67 7.67 -27.80 4.57
N GLY A 68 6.88 -27.64 3.51
CA GLY A 68 5.83 -28.58 3.10
C GLY A 68 4.64 -28.63 4.06
N LEU A 69 4.45 -27.60 4.88
CA LEU A 69 3.34 -27.53 5.85
C LEU A 69 2.04 -27.08 5.19
N VAL A 70 2.14 -26.29 4.13
CA VAL A 70 1.05 -25.83 3.27
C VAL A 70 1.55 -25.77 1.83
N THR A 71 0.62 -25.76 0.89
CA THR A 71 0.89 -25.57 -0.54
C THR A 71 0.61 -24.13 -0.96
N HIS A 72 1.19 -23.70 -2.08
CA HIS A 72 0.85 -22.40 -2.68
C HIS A 72 -0.65 -22.29 -3.00
N GLU A 73 -1.33 -23.39 -3.32
CA GLU A 73 -2.77 -23.42 -3.61
C GLU A 73 -3.61 -23.22 -2.35
N GLU A 74 -3.25 -23.85 -1.23
CA GLU A 74 -3.91 -23.63 0.07
C GLU A 74 -3.76 -22.18 0.54
N VAL A 75 -2.56 -21.59 0.38
CA VAL A 75 -2.33 -20.16 0.68
C VAL A 75 -3.18 -19.27 -0.22
N ALA A 76 -3.25 -19.57 -1.53
CA ALA A 76 -4.07 -18.80 -2.47
C ALA A 76 -5.57 -18.87 -2.12
N THR A 77 -6.05 -20.07 -1.75
CA THR A 77 -7.43 -20.29 -1.31
C THR A 77 -7.75 -19.49 -0.05
N ALA A 78 -6.90 -19.58 0.98
CA ALA A 78 -7.09 -18.86 2.24
C ALA A 78 -7.11 -17.32 2.04
N LEU A 79 -6.25 -16.79 1.15
CA LEU A 79 -6.26 -15.37 0.81
C LEU A 79 -7.52 -14.97 0.03
N GLY A 80 -8.00 -15.81 -0.89
CA GLY A 80 -9.25 -15.60 -1.62
C GLY A 80 -10.47 -15.56 -0.70
N GLU A 81 -10.54 -16.48 0.27
CA GLU A 81 -11.58 -16.49 1.31
C GLU A 81 -11.54 -15.23 2.16
N ALA A 82 -10.33 -14.79 2.56
CA ALA A 82 -10.15 -13.56 3.32
C ALA A 82 -10.65 -12.33 2.53
N GLU A 83 -10.33 -12.23 1.23
CA GLU A 83 -10.79 -11.14 0.37
C GLU A 83 -12.33 -11.15 0.24
N ALA A 84 -12.93 -12.30 -0.03
CA ALA A 84 -14.38 -12.44 -0.14
C ALA A 84 -15.11 -12.07 1.17
N GLY A 85 -14.51 -12.38 2.32
CA GLY A 85 -15.03 -12.02 3.64
C GLY A 85 -15.09 -10.50 3.90
N PHE A 86 -14.24 -9.71 3.24
CA PHE A 86 -14.25 -8.24 3.35
C PHE A 86 -15.44 -7.61 2.61
N ASP A 87 -15.77 -8.12 1.43
CA ASP A 87 -16.88 -7.57 0.63
C ASP A 87 -18.23 -7.70 1.35
N ALA A 88 -18.43 -8.79 2.08
CA ALA A 88 -19.66 -9.03 2.84
C ALA A 88 -19.84 -8.10 4.06
N LYS A 89 -18.74 -7.72 4.74
CA LYS A 89 -18.79 -6.97 6.01
C LYS A 89 -18.79 -5.45 5.86
N HIS A 90 -18.44 -4.94 4.68
CA HIS A 90 -18.15 -3.52 4.49
C HIS A 90 -18.88 -2.88 3.31
N ALA A 91 -20.10 -3.36 3.01
CA ALA A 91 -20.93 -2.87 1.90
C ALA A 91 -21.14 -1.34 1.87
N GLY A 92 -21.07 -0.66 3.02
CA GLY A 92 -21.26 0.80 3.14
C GLY A 92 -20.02 1.68 2.90
N LEU A 93 -18.85 1.10 2.59
CA LEU A 93 -17.66 1.89 2.28
C LEU A 93 -17.61 2.34 0.83
N SER A 94 -16.93 3.47 0.57
CA SER A 94 -16.59 3.88 -0.78
C SER A 94 -15.66 2.86 -1.45
N ASP A 95 -15.70 2.80 -2.77
CA ASP A 95 -14.87 1.86 -3.53
C ASP A 95 -13.38 2.07 -3.32
N ALA A 96 -12.94 3.31 -3.09
CA ALA A 96 -11.57 3.60 -2.71
C ALA A 96 -11.20 2.93 -1.39
N ASN A 97 -12.00 3.13 -0.33
CA ASN A 97 -11.74 2.52 0.98
C ASN A 97 -11.79 0.99 0.93
N ARG A 98 -12.71 0.43 0.15
CA ARG A 98 -12.78 -1.02 -0.11
C ARG A 98 -11.49 -1.52 -0.75
N LYS A 99 -11.04 -0.87 -1.84
CA LYS A 99 -9.76 -1.18 -2.52
C LYS A 99 -8.57 -1.10 -1.57
N GLY A 100 -8.55 -0.13 -0.66
CA GLY A 100 -7.48 0.03 0.33
C GLY A 100 -7.42 -1.11 1.35
N MET A 101 -8.56 -1.63 1.77
CA MET A 101 -8.61 -2.73 2.74
C MET A 101 -8.23 -4.08 2.14
N VAL A 102 -8.63 -4.35 0.89
CA VAL A 102 -8.26 -5.61 0.20
C VAL A 102 -6.84 -5.60 -0.34
N PHE A 103 -6.23 -4.43 -0.47
CA PHE A 103 -4.89 -4.28 -1.04
C PHE A 103 -3.81 -5.15 -0.38
N PRO A 104 -3.69 -5.24 0.96
CA PRO A 104 -2.75 -6.15 1.62
C PRO A 104 -2.91 -7.62 1.19
N ILE A 105 -4.16 -8.08 1.07
CA ILE A 105 -4.49 -9.45 0.68
C ILE A 105 -4.04 -9.71 -0.76
N ARG A 106 -4.30 -8.76 -1.66
CA ARG A 106 -3.88 -8.83 -3.06
C ARG A 106 -2.36 -8.82 -3.22
N VAL A 107 -1.65 -8.04 -2.41
CA VAL A 107 -0.18 -8.05 -2.40
C VAL A 107 0.33 -9.43 -1.98
N LEU A 108 -0.22 -10.02 -0.92
CA LEU A 108 0.15 -11.37 -0.48
C LEU A 108 -0.16 -12.44 -1.54
N ALA A 109 -1.27 -12.29 -2.29
CA ALA A 109 -1.61 -13.21 -3.37
C ALA A 109 -0.62 -13.15 -4.53
N VAL A 110 -0.17 -11.94 -4.91
CA VAL A 110 0.89 -11.76 -5.92
C VAL A 110 2.22 -12.34 -5.42
N ALA A 111 2.59 -12.08 -4.16
CA ALA A 111 3.80 -12.62 -3.56
C ALA A 111 3.80 -14.15 -3.52
N ASN A 112 2.66 -14.76 -3.17
CA ASN A 112 2.51 -16.22 -3.18
C ASN A 112 2.69 -16.80 -4.60
N ARG A 113 2.14 -16.15 -5.63
CA ARG A 113 2.30 -16.57 -7.03
C ARG A 113 3.74 -16.43 -7.53
N ALA A 114 4.40 -15.32 -7.19
CA ALA A 114 5.81 -15.12 -7.51
C ALA A 114 6.68 -16.21 -6.86
N ALA A 115 6.44 -16.49 -5.58
CA ALA A 115 7.15 -17.54 -4.85
C ALA A 115 6.95 -18.93 -5.47
N ALA A 116 5.75 -19.25 -5.96
CA ALA A 116 5.48 -20.49 -6.69
C ALA A 116 6.30 -20.62 -7.98
N GLY A 117 6.69 -19.49 -8.60
CA GLY A 117 7.61 -19.43 -9.73
C GLY A 117 9.09 -19.34 -9.32
N GLY A 118 9.42 -19.40 -8.03
CA GLY A 118 10.78 -19.25 -7.51
C GLY A 118 11.27 -17.81 -7.40
N GLU A 119 10.38 -16.83 -7.53
CA GLU A 119 10.70 -15.40 -7.49
C GLU A 119 10.41 -14.77 -6.12
N GLY A 120 11.03 -13.63 -5.85
CA GLY A 120 10.75 -12.80 -4.68
C GLY A 120 11.13 -11.34 -4.94
N PHE A 121 10.25 -10.42 -4.56
CA PHE A 121 10.41 -8.99 -4.81
C PHE A 121 10.23 -8.14 -3.54
N ASP A 122 10.52 -6.85 -3.64
CA ASP A 122 10.17 -5.88 -2.61
C ASP A 122 8.69 -5.50 -2.64
N PHE A 123 8.23 -4.82 -1.59
CA PHE A 123 6.86 -4.38 -1.47
C PHE A 123 6.44 -3.47 -2.63
N SER A 124 7.31 -2.55 -3.05
CA SER A 124 7.00 -1.57 -4.11
C SER A 124 6.69 -2.25 -5.44
N THR A 125 7.40 -3.34 -5.73
CA THR A 125 7.22 -4.18 -6.92
C THR A 125 5.91 -4.93 -6.84
N TYR A 126 5.61 -5.59 -5.70
CA TYR A 126 4.33 -6.26 -5.52
C TYR A 126 3.14 -5.30 -5.58
N ALA A 127 3.25 -4.12 -4.96
CA ALA A 127 2.24 -3.08 -4.97
C ALA A 127 1.92 -2.63 -6.39
N ARG A 128 2.95 -2.42 -7.21
CA ARG A 128 2.79 -2.08 -8.63
C ARG A 128 2.08 -3.20 -9.39
N MET A 129 2.49 -4.45 -9.18
CA MET A 129 1.86 -5.62 -9.80
C MET A 129 0.37 -5.80 -9.44
N VAL A 130 -0.08 -5.29 -8.29
CA VAL A 130 -1.50 -5.23 -7.93
C VAL A 130 -2.19 -4.10 -8.70
N GLY A 131 -1.57 -2.92 -8.76
CA GLY A 131 -2.10 -1.75 -9.46
C GLY A 131 -2.32 -1.98 -10.97
N ASP A 132 -1.39 -2.67 -11.64
CA ASP A 132 -1.47 -2.98 -13.07
C ASP A 132 -2.63 -3.95 -13.42
N ARG A 133 -3.30 -4.56 -12.41
CA ARG A 133 -4.39 -5.54 -12.59
C ARG A 133 -5.75 -5.06 -12.05
N SER A 134 -5.86 -3.81 -11.59
CA SER A 134 -6.99 -3.31 -10.78
C SER A 134 -7.85 -2.22 -11.43
#